data_AF-A0A7J7R658-F1
#
_entry.id   AF-A0A7J7R658-F1
#
_cell.length_a   1.000
_cell.length_b   1.000
_cell.length_c   1.000
_cell.angle_alpha   90.00
_cell.angle_beta   90.00
_cell.angle_gamma   90.00
#
_symmetry.space_group_name_H-M   'P 1'
#
loop_
_entity.id
_entity.type
_entity.pdbx_description
1 polymer ?
#
loop_
_entity_poly.entity_id
_entity_poly.type
_entity_poly.pdbx_seq_one_letter_code
_entity_poly.pdbx_strand_id
1 'polypeptide(L)'
;MSAAVPELKQISRVEAMRLSSHLTEGPHRVVAHLYARQLTLEQLHAVEISAVHSRDHGLEVLGLVRVPLYTQKDRVGGFPNFLSNAFISTAKYQLLFALKVLNMMPEEKLAEAVAAATEKQKKALEKLLPSSS
;
A
#
# COMPACT_ATOMS: atom_id res chain seq x y z
N MET A 1 24.15 -39.24 -24.18
CA MET A 1 24.53 -38.50 -22.95
C MET A 1 23.40 -37.53 -22.65
N SER A 2 22.57 -37.82 -21.65
CA SER A 2 21.41 -37.02 -21.30
C SER A 2 21.85 -35.84 -20.44
N ALA A 3 21.65 -34.61 -20.93
CA ALA A 3 21.89 -33.40 -20.15
C ALA A 3 20.81 -33.31 -19.06
N ALA A 4 21.23 -33.47 -17.81
CA ALA A 4 20.37 -33.26 -16.66
C ALA A 4 19.85 -31.83 -16.65
N VAL A 5 18.53 -31.68 -16.70
CA VAL A 5 17.82 -30.43 -16.44
C VAL A 5 18.13 -30.03 -14.99
N PRO A 6 18.64 -28.81 -14.71
CA PRO A 6 18.95 -28.42 -13.34
C PRO A 6 17.66 -28.31 -12.52
N GLU A 7 17.67 -28.94 -11.36
CA GLU A 7 16.60 -28.91 -10.36
C GLU A 7 16.13 -27.47 -10.10
N LEU A 8 14.81 -27.26 -10.24
CA LEU A 8 14.14 -26.05 -9.82
C LEU A 8 14.34 -25.87 -8.30
N LYS A 9 15.20 -24.92 -7.95
CA LYS A 9 15.53 -24.50 -6.58
C LYS A 9 14.23 -24.33 -5.77
N GLN A 10 14.12 -25.07 -4.66
CA GLN A 10 13.01 -24.99 -3.72
C GLN A 10 12.88 -23.55 -3.21
N ILE A 11 11.93 -22.79 -3.78
CA ILE A 11 11.70 -21.39 -3.42
C ILE A 11 11.25 -21.34 -1.95
N SER A 12 11.91 -20.53 -1.12
CA SER A 12 11.54 -20.38 0.28
C SER A 12 10.13 -19.79 0.41
N ARG A 13 9.38 -20.13 1.47
CA ARG A 13 7.99 -19.65 1.67
C ARG A 13 7.86 -18.11 1.64
N VAL A 14 8.95 -17.40 1.92
CA VAL A 14 9.02 -15.93 1.88
C VAL A 14 9.23 -15.42 0.45
N GLU A 15 10.11 -16.03 -0.33
CA GLU A 15 10.33 -15.64 -1.73
C GLU A 15 9.07 -15.83 -2.58
N ALA A 16 8.25 -16.83 -2.27
CA ALA A 16 6.95 -17.05 -2.91
C ALA A 16 5.94 -15.90 -2.67
N MET A 17 6.15 -15.04 -1.67
CA MET A 17 5.28 -13.88 -1.37
C MET A 17 5.75 -12.59 -2.03
N ARG A 18 6.91 -12.59 -2.70
CA ARG A 18 7.51 -11.39 -3.28
C ARG A 18 6.69 -10.94 -4.48
N LEU A 19 6.28 -9.67 -4.47
CA LEU A 19 5.56 -9.06 -5.59
C LEU A 19 6.48 -8.26 -6.51
N SER A 20 7.31 -7.39 -5.94
CA SER A 20 8.13 -6.48 -6.74
C SER A 20 9.32 -5.91 -5.96
N SER A 21 10.16 -5.17 -6.66
CA SER A 21 11.26 -4.40 -6.09
C SER A 21 11.40 -3.10 -6.84
N HIS A 22 11.34 -2.00 -6.11
CA HIS A 22 11.39 -0.66 -6.69
C HIS A 22 12.55 0.12 -6.12
N LEU A 23 13.31 0.77 -6.99
CA LEU A 23 14.29 1.77 -6.57
C LEU A 23 13.51 2.99 -6.09
N THR A 24 13.77 3.44 -4.86
CA THR A 24 13.14 4.64 -4.32
C THR A 24 13.70 5.88 -4.98
N GLU A 25 12.84 6.81 -5.36
CA GLU A 25 13.26 8.14 -5.79
C GLU A 25 13.62 8.97 -4.55
N GLY A 26 14.85 9.49 -4.50
CA GLY A 26 15.35 10.27 -3.37
C GLY A 26 16.88 10.38 -3.35
N PRO A 27 17.46 11.13 -2.40
CA PRO A 27 18.92 11.30 -2.29
C PRO A 27 19.64 10.00 -1.92
N HIS A 28 18.93 9.02 -1.38
CA HIS A 28 19.46 7.73 -0.96
C HIS A 28 19.08 6.62 -1.94
N ARG A 29 20.04 5.74 -2.25
CA ARG A 29 19.85 4.58 -3.11
C ARG A 29 19.27 3.43 -2.29
N VAL A 30 17.94 3.38 -2.17
CA VAL A 30 17.24 2.30 -1.46
C VAL A 30 16.40 1.48 -2.44
N VAL A 31 16.43 0.16 -2.31
CA VAL A 31 15.55 -0.74 -3.06
C VAL A 31 14.47 -1.26 -2.11
N ALA A 32 13.23 -0.89 -2.36
CA ALA A 32 12.08 -1.29 -1.56
C ALA A 32 11.49 -2.60 -2.10
N HIS A 33 11.65 -3.68 -1.32
CA HIS A 33 11.08 -5.00 -1.62
C HIS A 33 9.66 -5.11 -1.08
N LEU A 34 8.71 -5.50 -1.92
CA LEU A 34 7.31 -5.66 -1.54
C LEU A 34 6.92 -7.14 -1.48
N TYR A 35 6.28 -7.53 -0.39
CA TYR A 35 5.71 -8.85 -0.18
C TYR A 35 4.21 -8.73 0.11
N ALA A 36 3.42 -9.67 -0.38
CA ALA A 36 2.00 -9.75 -0.06
C ALA A 36 1.59 -11.18 0.26
N ARG A 37 0.65 -11.30 1.20
CA ARG A 37 0.06 -12.57 1.60
C ARG A 37 -1.43 -12.42 1.82
N GLN A 38 -2.21 -13.24 1.15
CA GLN A 38 -3.64 -13.36 1.43
C GLN A 38 -3.85 -14.17 2.71
N LEU A 39 -4.65 -13.62 3.63
CA LEU A 39 -5.03 -14.23 4.90
C LEU A 39 -6.55 -14.36 4.95
N THR A 40 -7.05 -15.26 5.79
CA THR A 40 -8.47 -15.20 6.18
C THR A 40 -8.73 -13.96 7.04
N LEU A 41 -9.99 -13.55 7.18
CA LEU A 41 -10.33 -12.38 7.98
C LEU A 41 -9.99 -12.60 9.46
N GLU A 42 -10.17 -13.82 9.98
CA GLU A 42 -9.81 -14.19 11.35
C GLU A 42 -8.30 -14.12 11.56
N GLN A 43 -7.51 -14.59 10.59
CA GLN A 43 -6.05 -14.50 10.64
C GLN A 43 -5.58 -13.05 10.60
N LEU A 44 -6.17 -12.21 9.74
CA LEU A 44 -5.83 -10.78 9.69
C LEU A 44 -6.20 -10.10 11.02
N HIS A 45 -7.33 -10.45 11.62
CA HIS A 45 -7.73 -9.92 12.92
C HIS A 45 -6.80 -10.37 14.05
N ALA A 46 -6.34 -11.63 14.04
CA ALA A 46 -5.34 -12.11 14.99
C ALA A 46 -4.00 -11.34 14.88
N VAL A 47 -3.61 -10.91 13.67
CA VAL A 47 -2.45 -10.03 13.47
C VAL A 47 -2.68 -8.67 14.12
N GLU A 48 -3.86 -8.07 13.97
CA GLU A 48 -4.20 -6.79 14.60
C GLU A 48 -4.13 -6.86 16.13
N ILE A 49 -4.70 -7.93 16.71
CA ILE A 49 -4.62 -8.20 18.15
C ILE A 49 -3.16 -8.37 18.58
N SER A 50 -2.36 -9.12 17.82
CA SER A 50 -0.96 -9.36 18.18
C SER A 50 -0.11 -8.08 18.08
N ALA A 51 -0.42 -7.20 17.12
CA ALA A 51 0.34 -5.98 16.87
C ALA A 51 0.31 -4.99 18.04
N VAL A 52 -0.83 -4.84 18.72
CA VAL A 52 -0.94 -3.95 19.89
C VAL A 52 -0.18 -4.46 21.12
N HIS A 53 0.19 -5.74 21.13
CA HIS A 53 1.02 -6.36 22.17
C HIS A 53 2.49 -6.51 21.75
N SER A 54 2.87 -6.01 20.57
CA SER A 54 4.24 -6.11 20.06
C SER A 54 5.18 -5.13 20.77
N ARG A 55 6.49 -5.44 20.75
CA ARG A 55 7.51 -4.62 21.41
C ARG A 55 7.62 -3.21 20.84
N ASP A 56 7.28 -3.04 19.56
CA ASP A 56 7.44 -1.78 18.83
C ASP A 56 6.19 -0.90 18.91
N HIS A 57 5.09 -1.43 19.49
CA HIS A 57 3.86 -0.68 19.68
C HIS A 57 4.08 0.47 20.66
N GLY A 58 3.74 1.69 20.24
CA GLY A 58 3.99 2.91 21.01
C GLY A 58 5.41 3.46 20.89
N LEU A 59 6.28 2.80 20.12
CA LEU A 59 7.60 3.28 19.75
C LEU A 59 7.62 3.64 18.26
N GLU A 60 8.10 2.73 17.41
CA GLU A 60 8.17 2.93 15.96
C GLU A 60 6.79 2.78 15.29
N VAL A 61 5.88 2.02 15.91
CA VAL A 61 4.54 1.74 15.37
C VAL A 61 3.46 2.33 16.26
N LEU A 62 2.77 3.35 15.75
CA LEU A 62 1.70 4.05 16.48
C LEU A 62 0.33 3.37 16.38
N GLY A 63 0.15 2.43 15.45
CA GLY A 63 -1.10 1.67 15.29
C GLY A 63 -1.29 1.17 13.87
N LEU A 64 -2.04 0.07 13.74
CA LEU A 64 -2.44 -0.47 12.44
C LEU A 64 -3.76 0.16 12.00
N VAL A 65 -3.92 0.34 10.68
CA VAL A 65 -5.15 0.83 10.07
C VAL A 65 -5.57 -0.08 8.93
N ARG A 66 -6.87 -0.38 8.83
CA ARG A 66 -7.44 -1.04 7.66
C ARG A 66 -7.65 -0.03 6.54
N VAL A 67 -7.30 -0.41 5.32
CA VAL A 67 -7.53 0.41 4.12
C VAL A 67 -8.99 0.27 3.67
N PRO A 68 -9.80 1.34 3.67
CA PRO A 68 -11.17 1.28 3.16
C PRO A 68 -11.14 1.26 1.64
N LEU A 69 -11.33 0.10 1.00
CA LEU A 69 -11.28 -0.04 -0.47
C LEU A 69 -12.57 0.40 -1.18
N TYR A 70 -13.63 0.73 -0.44
CA TYR A 70 -14.87 1.25 -0.99
C TYR A 70 -14.79 2.76 -1.26
N THR A 71 -15.62 3.25 -2.17
CA THR A 71 -15.85 4.70 -2.36
C THR A 71 -17.32 5.01 -2.07
N GLN A 72 -17.56 6.01 -1.22
CA GLN A 72 -18.93 6.43 -0.87
C GLN A 72 -19.57 7.23 -2.01
N LYS A 73 -20.89 7.48 -1.90
CA LYS A 73 -21.68 8.19 -2.92
C LYS A 73 -21.21 9.63 -3.19
N ASP A 74 -20.55 10.25 -2.21
CA ASP A 74 -19.93 11.58 -2.33
C ASP A 74 -18.64 11.58 -3.19
N ARG A 75 -18.22 10.40 -3.68
CA ARG A 75 -17.02 10.15 -4.49
C ARG A 75 -15.69 10.43 -3.78
N VAL A 76 -15.70 10.80 -2.50
CA VAL A 76 -14.49 11.13 -1.72
C VAL A 76 -14.34 10.28 -0.47
N GLY A 77 -15.45 9.87 0.15
CA GLY A 77 -15.47 9.04 1.35
C GLY A 77 -14.93 7.63 1.08
N GLY A 78 -14.18 7.09 2.05
CA GLY A 78 -13.51 5.79 1.93
C GLY A 78 -12.12 5.90 1.29
N PHE A 79 -11.89 5.15 0.21
CA PHE A 79 -10.57 4.99 -0.40
C PHE A 79 -9.92 6.31 -0.86
N PRO A 80 -10.63 7.25 -1.52
CA PRO A 80 -10.01 8.51 -1.93
C PRO A 80 -9.53 9.35 -0.74
N ASN A 81 -10.34 9.45 0.32
CA ASN A 81 -9.95 10.12 1.55
C ASN A 81 -8.74 9.42 2.21
N PHE A 82 -8.69 8.10 2.20
CA PHE A 82 -7.53 7.36 2.71
C PHE A 82 -6.26 7.68 1.92
N LEU A 83 -6.34 7.75 0.58
CA LEU A 83 -5.22 8.10 -0.28
C LEU A 83 -4.76 9.56 -0.16
N SER A 84 -5.56 10.44 0.45
CA SER A 84 -5.20 11.84 0.72
C SER A 84 -4.32 12.04 1.95
N ASN A 85 -4.08 10.98 2.74
CA ASN A 85 -3.15 11.03 3.87
C ASN A 85 -1.70 11.14 3.40
N ALA A 86 -0.80 11.45 4.35
CA ALA A 86 0.64 11.38 4.12
C ALA A 86 1.09 9.91 4.18
N PHE A 87 1.75 9.44 3.12
CA PHE A 87 2.36 8.12 3.06
C PHE A 87 3.88 8.26 3.02
N ILE A 88 4.58 7.30 3.62
CA ILE A 88 6.03 7.26 3.57
C ILE A 88 6.51 6.83 2.18
N SER A 89 7.40 7.61 1.57
CA SER A 89 8.16 7.23 0.38
C SER A 89 7.32 6.50 -0.68
N THR A 90 7.69 5.26 -1.03
CA THR A 90 7.04 4.44 -2.05
C THR A 90 5.78 3.69 -1.58
N ALA A 91 5.37 3.82 -0.31
CA ALA A 91 4.29 3.00 0.26
C ALA A 91 2.94 3.21 -0.44
N LYS A 92 2.59 4.45 -0.81
CA LYS A 92 1.36 4.73 -1.56
C LYS A 92 1.37 4.05 -2.93
N TYR A 93 2.49 4.12 -3.63
CA TYR A 93 2.67 3.45 -4.92
C TYR A 93 2.60 1.93 -4.77
N GLN A 94 3.29 1.35 -3.78
CA GLN A 94 3.28 -0.08 -3.50
C GLN A 94 1.87 -0.59 -3.19
N LEU A 95 1.06 0.16 -2.44
CA LEU A 95 -0.33 -0.16 -2.17
C LEU A 95 -1.15 -0.23 -3.48
N LEU A 96 -1.07 0.80 -4.32
CA LEU A 96 -1.81 0.85 -5.60
C LEU A 96 -1.35 -0.26 -6.55
N PHE A 97 -0.04 -0.49 -6.63
CA PHE A 97 0.56 -1.57 -7.41
C PHE A 97 0.06 -2.94 -6.96
N ALA A 98 0.09 -3.23 -5.66
CA ALA A 98 -0.38 -4.49 -5.10
C ALA A 98 -1.86 -4.74 -5.39
N LEU A 99 -2.71 -3.72 -5.18
CA LEU A 99 -4.15 -3.83 -5.46
C LEU A 99 -4.44 -4.16 -6.93
N LYS A 100 -3.66 -3.59 -7.85
CA LYS A 100 -3.75 -3.87 -9.30
C LYS A 100 -3.31 -5.30 -9.61
N VAL A 101 -2.07 -5.68 -9.25
CA VAL A 101 -1.49 -6.97 -9.69
C VAL A 101 -2.11 -8.18 -8.98
N LEU A 102 -2.67 -7.99 -7.78
CA LEU A 102 -3.42 -9.02 -7.06
C LEU A 102 -4.90 -9.07 -7.50
N ASN A 103 -5.30 -8.29 -8.51
CA ASN A 103 -6.68 -8.22 -9.01
C ASN A 103 -7.71 -7.90 -7.91
N MET A 104 -7.31 -7.10 -6.91
CA MET A 104 -8.20 -6.68 -5.82
C MET A 104 -9.01 -5.44 -6.19
N MET A 105 -8.53 -4.63 -7.13
CA MET A 105 -9.23 -3.46 -7.64
C MET A 105 -8.87 -3.20 -9.11
N PRO A 106 -9.86 -2.86 -9.97
CA PRO A 106 -9.59 -2.45 -11.35
C PRO A 106 -8.72 -1.19 -11.42
N GLU A 107 -7.89 -1.11 -12.47
CA GLU A 107 -6.98 0.02 -12.69
C GLU A 107 -7.72 1.35 -12.84
N GLU A 108 -8.89 1.34 -13.49
CA GLU A 108 -9.72 2.52 -13.68
C GLU A 108 -10.23 3.06 -12.35
N LYS A 109 -10.57 2.17 -11.40
CA LYS A 109 -11.02 2.54 -10.06
C LYS A 109 -9.88 3.06 -9.19
N LEU A 110 -8.68 2.50 -9.34
CA LEU A 110 -7.47 3.03 -8.69
C LEU A 110 -7.17 4.45 -9.21
N ALA A 111 -7.23 4.66 -10.52
CA ALA A 111 -6.99 5.97 -11.14
C ALA A 111 -8.04 7.01 -10.70
N GLU A 112 -9.32 6.63 -10.69
CA GLU A 112 -10.43 7.48 -10.20
C GLU A 112 -10.20 7.91 -8.75
N ALA A 113 -9.84 6.97 -7.87
CA ALA A 113 -9.61 7.26 -6.46
C ALA A 113 -8.38 8.16 -6.23
N VAL A 114 -7.30 7.95 -6.99
CA VAL A 114 -6.10 8.80 -6.94
C VAL A 114 -6.43 10.23 -7.40
N ALA A 115 -7.15 10.38 -8.51
CA ALA A 115 -7.54 11.70 -9.01
C ALA A 115 -8.41 12.45 -7.99
N ALA A 116 -9.39 11.78 -7.39
CA ALA A 116 -10.23 12.37 -6.34
C ALA A 116 -9.41 12.76 -5.09
N ALA A 117 -8.43 11.95 -4.69
CA ALA A 117 -7.55 12.26 -3.56
C ALA A 117 -6.69 13.49 -3.82
N THR A 118 -6.08 13.59 -5.01
CA THR A 118 -5.23 14.72 -5.42
C THR A 118 -6.04 16.01 -5.51
N GLU A 119 -7.23 15.97 -6.10
CA GLU A 119 -8.10 17.14 -6.21
C GLU A 119 -8.56 17.65 -4.84
N LYS A 120 -8.86 16.73 -3.91
CA LYS A 120 -9.17 17.08 -2.52
C LYS A 120 -7.98 17.77 -1.84
N GLN A 121 -6.77 17.24 -1.98
CA GLN A 121 -5.56 17.84 -1.41
C GLN A 121 -5.31 19.24 -1.96
N LYS A 122 -5.47 19.42 -3.28
CA LYS A 122 -5.35 20.72 -3.95
C LYS A 122 -6.35 21.74 -3.39
N LYS A 123 -7.64 21.38 -3.32
CA LYS A 123 -8.69 22.25 -2.76
C LYS A 123 -8.47 22.58 -1.29
N ALA A 124 -7.94 21.64 -0.51
CA ALA A 124 -7.61 21.89 0.89
C ALA A 124 -6.47 22.91 1.02
N LEU A 125 -5.46 22.82 0.17
CA LEU A 125 -4.35 23.78 0.13
C LEU A 125 -4.80 25.16 -0.33
N GLU A 126 -5.60 25.25 -1.39
CA GLU A 126 -6.15 26.52 -1.90
C GLU A 126 -6.96 27.28 -0.84
N LYS A 127 -7.71 26.56 0.01
CA LYS A 127 -8.47 27.18 1.11
C LYS A 127 -7.59 27.72 2.24
N LEU A 128 -6.39 27.18 2.39
CA LEU A 128 -5.45 27.57 3.45
C LEU A 128 -4.52 28.70 3.00
N LEU A 129 -4.34 28.90 1.70
CA LEU A 129 -3.54 29.98 1.16
C LEU A 129 -4.40 31.27 1.08
N PRO A 130 -3.94 32.41 1.64
CA PRO A 130 -4.67 33.67 1.51
C PRO A 130 -4.74 34.09 0.04
N SER A 131 -5.88 34.66 -0.38
CA SER A 131 -5.99 35.27 -1.71
C SER A 131 -4.95 36.38 -1.83
N SER A 132 -3.96 36.18 -2.71
CA SER A 132 -2.97 37.21 -3.05
C SER A 132 -3.71 38.49 -3.42
N SER A 133 -3.57 39.50 -2.55
CA SER A 133 -4.09 40.86 -2.73
C SER A 133 -3.12 41.68 -3.57
#